data_AF-A0AAJ2GPL6-F1
#
_entry.id   AF-A0AAJ2GPL6-F1
#
_cell.length_a   1.000
_cell.length_b   1.000
_cell.length_c   1.000
_cell.angle_alpha   90.00
_cell.angle_beta   90.00
_cell.angle_gamma   90.00
#
_symmetry.space_group_name_H-M   'P 1'
#
loop_
_entity.id
_entity.type
_entity.pdbx_description
1 polymer ?
#
loop_
_entity_poly.entity_id
_entity_poly.type
_entity_poly.pdbx_seq_one_letter_code
_entity_poly.pdbx_strand_id
1 'polypeptide(L)'
;MDGKTLARIGAVVFVAIAVTATAIEMARNGDRQNNPATQARAVTEQDPLGAELARCSGMGEAGARDPSCLKTWAENRRRFLGEPAPTPAPPTPTTLFPSAPADEPPGKIPPTIPAEPSLPEAR
;
A
#
# COMPACT_ATOMS: atom_id res chain seq x y z
N MET A 1 29.35 14.19 -39.40
CA MET A 1 28.02 14.67 -39.00
C MET A 1 27.97 16.16 -39.29
N ASP A 2 27.00 16.63 -40.07
CA ASP A 2 26.90 18.03 -40.43
C ASP A 2 26.66 18.88 -39.18
N GLY A 3 27.52 19.86 -38.90
CA GLY A 3 27.37 20.73 -37.73
C GLY A 3 26.00 21.45 -37.70
N LYS A 4 25.39 21.62 -38.87
CA LYS A 4 24.04 22.18 -39.03
C LYS A 4 22.93 21.25 -38.56
N THR A 5 23.05 19.94 -38.74
CA THR A 5 22.08 18.98 -38.21
C THR A 5 22.23 18.84 -36.70
N LEU A 6 23.46 18.84 -36.18
CA LEU A 6 23.71 18.86 -34.73
C LEU A 6 23.13 20.11 -34.06
N ALA A 7 23.31 21.29 -34.65
CA ALA A 7 22.74 22.53 -34.13
C ALA A 7 21.19 22.50 -34.11
N ARG A 8 20.56 21.95 -35.14
CA ARG A 8 19.09 21.78 -35.19
C ARG A 8 18.59 20.83 -34.11
N ILE A 9 19.26 19.70 -33.91
CA ILE A 9 18.89 18.74 -32.87
C ILE A 9 18.99 19.40 -31.50
N GLY A 10 20.09 20.11 -31.22
CA GLY A 10 20.25 20.84 -29.97
C GLY A 10 19.14 21.87 -29.72
N ALA A 11 18.78 22.65 -30.74
CA ALA A 11 17.69 23.62 -30.66
C ALA A 11 16.33 22.98 -30.36
N VAL A 12 16.01 21.86 -31.03
CA VAL A 12 14.74 21.14 -30.81
C VAL A 12 14.66 20.57 -29.40
N VAL A 13 15.74 19.96 -28.91
CA VAL A 13 15.81 19.42 -27.53
C VAL A 13 15.63 20.54 -26.52
N PHE A 14 16.30 21.68 -26.71
CA PHE A 14 16.16 22.83 -25.81
C PHE A 14 14.73 23.37 -25.78
N VAL A 15 14.09 23.52 -26.94
CA VAL A 15 12.67 23.95 -27.03
C VAL A 15 11.76 22.94 -26.34
N ALA A 16 11.95 21.64 -26.54
CA ALA A 16 11.15 20.61 -25.88
C ALA A 16 11.28 20.68 -24.34
N ILE A 17 12.51 20.87 -23.83
CA ILE A 17 12.76 21.05 -22.39
C ILE A 17 12.07 22.32 -21.88
N ALA A 18 12.19 23.44 -22.59
CA ALA A 18 11.56 24.70 -22.22
C ALA A 18 10.03 24.58 -22.16
N VAL A 19 9.41 23.98 -23.17
CA VAL A 19 7.95 23.74 -23.19
C VAL A 19 7.54 22.84 -22.02
N THR A 20 8.27 21.75 -21.77
CA THR A 20 7.97 20.84 -20.65
C THR A 20 8.09 21.56 -19.31
N ALA A 21 9.12 22.39 -19.12
CA ALA A 21 9.30 23.20 -17.93
C ALA A 21 8.14 24.20 -17.74
N THR A 22 7.72 24.91 -18.80
CA THR A 22 6.57 25.82 -18.73
C THR A 22 5.25 25.11 -18.44
N ALA A 23 5.05 23.90 -18.99
CA ALA A 23 3.87 23.10 -18.69
C ALA A 23 3.85 22.67 -17.23
N ILE A 24 5.01 22.30 -16.67
CA ILE A 24 5.15 21.98 -15.24
C ILE A 24 4.93 23.23 -14.38
N GLU A 25 5.45 24.40 -14.77
CA GLU A 25 5.24 25.67 -14.05
C GLU A 25 3.75 26.06 -14.03
N MET A 26 3.05 25.91 -15.16
CA MET A 26 1.61 26.17 -15.27
C MET A 26 0.78 25.14 -14.50
N ALA A 27 1.13 23.85 -14.58
CA ALA A 27 0.52 22.81 -13.76
C ALA A 27 0.75 23.09 -12.28
N ARG A 28 1.97 23.48 -11.88
CA ARG A 28 2.32 23.88 -10.51
C ARG A 28 1.62 25.14 -10.04
N ASN A 29 1.34 26.11 -10.92
CA ASN A 29 0.58 27.31 -10.55
C ASN A 29 -0.92 27.00 -10.39
N GLY A 30 -1.45 26.12 -11.25
CA GLY A 30 -2.77 25.51 -11.07
C GLY A 30 -2.84 24.71 -9.77
N ASP A 31 -1.80 23.93 -9.46
CA ASP A 31 -1.61 23.25 -8.17
C ASP A 31 -1.43 24.26 -7.03
N ARG A 32 -0.76 25.41 -7.16
CA ARG A 32 -0.70 26.40 -6.05
C ARG A 32 -2.08 26.98 -5.74
N GLN A 33 -2.97 27.09 -6.73
CA GLN A 33 -4.39 27.41 -6.52
C GLN A 33 -5.21 26.21 -6.01
N ASN A 34 -4.84 24.98 -6.39
CA ASN A 34 -5.43 23.70 -5.94
C ASN A 34 -4.55 22.96 -4.91
N ASN A 35 -3.80 23.67 -4.07
CA ASN A 35 -2.60 23.11 -3.43
C ASN A 35 -2.94 21.86 -2.65
N PRO A 36 -2.49 20.66 -3.06
CA PRO A 36 -2.76 19.45 -2.32
C PRO A 36 -2.15 19.54 -0.93
N ALA A 37 -1.13 20.37 -0.69
CA ALA A 37 -0.65 20.63 0.68
C ALA A 37 -1.58 21.55 1.49
N THR A 38 -2.32 22.48 0.87
CA THR A 38 -3.34 23.31 1.56
C THR A 38 -4.65 22.54 1.74
N GLN A 39 -5.07 21.79 0.73
CA GLN A 39 -6.23 20.90 0.78
C GLN A 39 -5.97 19.73 1.73
N ALA A 40 -4.79 19.11 1.69
CA ALA A 40 -4.39 18.12 2.68
C ALA A 40 -4.22 18.76 4.06
N ARG A 41 -3.81 20.03 4.21
CA ARG A 41 -3.86 20.70 5.51
C ARG A 41 -5.28 20.85 6.02
N ALA A 42 -6.20 21.34 5.20
CA ALA A 42 -7.61 21.47 5.57
C ALA A 42 -8.26 20.11 5.90
N VAL A 43 -7.92 19.06 5.13
CA VAL A 43 -8.38 17.70 5.37
C VAL A 43 -7.70 17.05 6.58
N THR A 44 -6.42 17.33 6.84
CA THR A 44 -5.69 16.83 8.03
C THR A 44 -6.11 17.56 9.30
N GLU A 45 -6.44 18.84 9.20
CA GLU A 45 -7.01 19.63 10.29
C GLU A 45 -8.44 19.19 10.63
N GLN A 46 -9.18 18.64 9.65
CA GLN A 46 -10.51 18.06 9.85
C GLN A 46 -10.50 16.55 10.16
N ASP A 47 -9.43 15.82 9.83
CA ASP A 47 -9.38 14.37 10.00
C ASP A 47 -8.23 13.95 10.93
N PRO A 48 -8.47 13.85 12.25
CA PRO A 48 -7.49 13.33 13.19
C PRO A 48 -6.99 11.92 12.81
N LEU A 49 -7.77 11.17 12.03
CA LEU A 49 -7.39 9.87 11.49
C LEU A 49 -6.23 10.00 10.48
N GLY A 50 -6.24 11.03 9.65
CA GLY A 50 -5.20 11.31 8.66
C GLY A 50 -3.82 11.54 9.29
N ALA A 51 -3.79 12.27 10.41
CA ALA A 51 -2.55 12.52 11.15
C ALA A 51 -1.97 11.23 11.75
N GLU A 52 -2.82 10.36 12.32
CA GLU A 52 -2.37 9.09 12.88
C GLU A 52 -1.92 8.10 11.78
N LEU A 53 -2.59 8.09 10.62
CA LEU A 53 -2.17 7.31 9.46
C LEU A 53 -0.79 7.75 8.94
N ALA A 54 -0.54 9.06 8.87
CA ALA A 54 0.76 9.61 8.47
C ALA A 54 1.87 9.22 9.46
N ARG A 55 1.57 9.27 10.76
CA ARG A 55 2.50 8.82 11.81
C ARG A 55 2.79 7.33 11.70
N CYS A 56 1.77 6.51 11.52
CA CYS A 56 1.91 5.05 11.38
C CYS A 56 2.66 4.64 10.12
N SER A 57 2.42 5.32 8.99
CA SER A 57 3.16 5.07 7.75
C SER A 57 4.63 5.53 7.82
N GLY A 58 4.92 6.61 8.54
CA GLY A 58 6.29 7.07 8.80
C GLY A 58 7.15 6.08 9.61
N MET A 59 6.52 5.18 10.39
CA MET A 59 7.21 4.14 11.15
C MET A 59 7.57 2.89 10.31
N GLY A 60 7.04 2.77 9.10
CA GLY A 60 7.30 1.63 8.21
C GLY A 60 6.89 0.28 8.84
N GLU A 61 7.78 -0.71 8.80
CA GLU A 61 7.55 -2.06 9.37
C GLU A 61 7.15 -2.05 10.84
N ALA A 62 7.68 -1.12 11.64
CA ALA A 62 7.31 -1.01 13.05
C ALA A 62 5.82 -0.62 13.21
N GLY A 63 5.32 0.28 12.35
CA GLY A 63 3.91 0.65 12.32
C GLY A 63 3.01 -0.49 11.82
N ALA A 64 3.50 -1.34 10.93
CA ALA A 64 2.74 -2.49 10.42
C ALA A 64 2.51 -3.60 11.48
N ARG A 65 3.35 -3.66 12.51
CA ARG A 65 3.22 -4.63 13.63
C ARG A 65 2.56 -4.04 14.87
N ASP A 66 2.37 -2.73 14.91
CA ASP A 66 1.78 -2.05 16.05
C ASP A 66 0.23 -2.19 16.04
N PRO A 67 -0.39 -2.71 17.11
CA PRO A 67 -1.83 -2.95 17.15
C PRO A 67 -2.67 -1.66 17.09
N SER A 68 -2.14 -0.52 17.55
CA SER A 68 -2.82 0.77 17.47
C SER A 68 -2.82 1.29 16.03
N CYS A 69 -1.72 1.14 15.30
CA CYS A 69 -1.63 1.50 13.89
C CYS A 69 -2.52 0.63 12.99
N LEU A 70 -2.59 -0.67 13.26
CA LEU A 70 -3.50 -1.58 12.56
C LEU A 70 -4.97 -1.18 12.74
N LYS A 71 -5.35 -0.72 13.94
CA LYS A 71 -6.70 -0.21 14.21
C LYS A 71 -7.00 1.04 13.38
N THR A 72 -6.06 1.99 13.33
CA THR A 72 -6.20 3.22 12.53
C THR A 72 -6.37 2.91 11.04
N TRP A 73 -5.63 1.95 10.49
CA TRP A 73 -5.78 1.52 9.11
C TRP A 73 -7.13 0.87 8.84
N ALA A 74 -7.59 0.01 9.75
CA ALA A 74 -8.90 -0.63 9.63
C ALA A 74 -10.02 0.41 9.62
N GLU A 75 -9.95 1.41 10.50
CA GLU A 75 -10.92 2.51 10.58
C GLU A 75 -10.93 3.36 9.31
N ASN A 76 -9.75 3.70 8.78
CA ASN A 76 -9.63 4.46 7.54
C ASN A 76 -10.27 3.73 6.36
N ARG A 77 -9.96 2.44 6.21
CA ARG A 77 -10.54 1.60 5.17
C ARG A 77 -12.07 1.53 5.29
N ARG A 78 -12.60 1.39 6.50
CA ARG A 78 -14.07 1.39 6.73
C ARG A 78 -14.71 2.68 6.27
N ARG A 79 -14.13 3.82 6.63
CA ARG A 79 -14.64 5.14 6.19
C ARG A 79 -14.61 5.30 4.68
N PHE A 80 -13.53 4.85 4.02
CA PHE A 80 -13.42 4.86 2.57
C PHE A 80 -14.43 3.94 1.88
N LEU A 81 -14.70 2.77 2.47
CA LEU A 81 -15.66 1.80 1.95
C LEU A 81 -17.11 2.11 2.35
N GLY A 82 -17.35 3.14 3.18
CA GLY A 82 -18.67 3.46 3.72
C GLY A 82 -19.23 2.37 4.64
N GLU A 83 -18.35 1.56 5.24
CA GLU A 83 -18.73 0.42 6.06
C GLU A 83 -19.20 0.91 7.44
N PRO A 84 -20.43 0.57 7.88
CA PRO A 84 -20.92 0.99 9.18
C PRO A 84 -20.11 0.32 10.31
N ALA A 85 -20.03 1.01 11.45
CA ALA A 85 -19.36 0.47 12.63
C ALA A 85 -19.94 -0.90 13.00
N PRO A 86 -19.09 -1.90 13.34
CA PRO A 86 -19.57 -3.23 13.64
C PRO A 86 -20.53 -3.16 14.83
N THR A 87 -21.76 -3.61 14.62
CA THR A 87 -22.59 -4.10 15.71
C THR A 87 -21.79 -5.20 16.40
N PRO A 88 -21.68 -5.24 17.74
CA PRO A 88 -20.93 -6.27 18.44
C PRO A 88 -21.54 -7.64 18.13
N ALA A 89 -21.01 -8.30 17.10
CA ALA A 89 -21.28 -9.68 16.79
C ALA A 89 -20.46 -10.53 17.76
N PRO A 90 -21.02 -11.66 18.25
CA PRO A 90 -20.24 -12.60 19.05
C PRO A 90 -18.99 -13.03 18.26
N PRO A 91 -17.86 -13.28 18.95
CA PRO A 91 -16.59 -13.60 18.30
C PRO A 91 -16.73 -14.91 17.52
N THR A 92 -17.04 -14.81 16.24
CA THR A 92 -16.89 -15.91 15.31
C THR A 92 -15.44 -15.89 14.84
N PRO A 93 -14.67 -16.98 15.04
CA PRO A 93 -13.30 -17.01 14.57
C PRO A 93 -13.30 -16.88 13.05
N THR A 94 -12.66 -15.84 12.53
CA THR A 94 -12.36 -15.71 11.10
C THR A 94 -11.42 -16.84 10.70
N THR A 95 -11.98 -17.97 10.31
CA THR A 95 -11.25 -18.99 9.57
C THR A 95 -10.96 -18.45 8.17
N LEU A 96 -9.69 -18.29 7.83
CA LEU A 96 -9.20 -17.84 6.52
C LEU A 96 -9.56 -18.80 5.35
N PHE A 97 -10.32 -19.87 5.59
CA PHE A 97 -10.80 -20.81 4.59
C PHE A 97 -12.23 -21.29 4.97
N PRO A 98 -13.29 -20.94 4.23
CA PRO A 98 -14.68 -21.30 4.58
C PRO A 98 -15.09 -22.73 4.22
N SER A 99 -14.15 -23.66 4.01
CA SER A 99 -14.47 -25.00 3.51
C SER A 99 -13.71 -26.08 4.27
N ALA A 100 -13.90 -26.13 5.58
CA ALA A 100 -13.75 -27.36 6.33
C ALA A 100 -15.10 -27.59 7.04
N PRO A 101 -15.90 -28.59 6.67
CA PRO A 101 -17.06 -28.95 7.47
C PRO A 101 -16.57 -29.35 8.87
N ALA A 102 -17.17 -28.73 9.86
CA ALA A 102 -16.97 -29.06 11.27
C ALA A 102 -17.44 -30.50 11.55
N ASP A 103 -16.88 -31.07 12.62
CA ASP A 103 -17.12 -32.39 13.20
C ASP A 103 -16.37 -33.59 12.60
N GLU A 104 -15.11 -33.78 13.03
CA GLU A 104 -14.59 -35.13 13.27
C GLU A 104 -13.78 -35.17 14.59
N PRO A 105 -14.10 -36.07 15.55
CA PRO A 105 -13.44 -36.16 16.86
C PRO A 105 -11.98 -36.67 16.77
N PRO A 106 -11.10 -36.33 17.73
CA PRO A 106 -9.67 -36.61 17.64
C PRO A 106 -9.43 -38.10 17.92
N GLY A 107 -9.24 -38.90 16.88
CA GLY A 107 -9.13 -40.34 17.10
C GLY A 107 -8.72 -41.19 15.90
N LYS A 108 -7.63 -40.83 15.19
CA LYS A 108 -6.65 -41.71 14.52
C LYS A 108 -6.00 -40.98 13.34
N ILE A 109 -4.81 -40.43 13.57
CA ILE A 109 -3.83 -40.26 12.50
C ILE A 109 -2.55 -40.88 13.04
N PRO A 110 -2.11 -42.07 12.57
CA PRO A 110 -0.78 -42.55 12.91
C PRO A 110 0.24 -41.58 12.31
N PRO A 111 1.32 -41.22 13.03
CA PRO A 111 2.34 -40.33 12.49
C PRO A 111 3.09 -41.07 11.38
N THR A 112 2.68 -40.87 10.13
CA THR A 112 3.53 -41.24 8.99
C THR A 112 4.47 -40.06 8.78
N ILE A 113 5.53 -40.00 9.57
CA ILE A 113 6.76 -39.32 9.15
C ILE A 113 7.28 -40.18 7.99
N PRO A 114 7.41 -39.66 6.76
CA PRO A 114 8.29 -40.31 5.80
C PRO A 114 9.69 -40.18 6.38
N ALA A 115 10.15 -41.24 7.04
CA ALA A 115 11.55 -41.40 7.34
C ALA A 115 12.30 -41.29 6.01
N GLU A 116 13.18 -40.29 5.91
CA GLU A 116 14.21 -40.20 4.90
C GLU A 116 15.07 -41.49 4.97
N PRO A 117 15.22 -42.25 3.87
CA PRO A 117 16.29 -43.21 3.76
C PRO A 117 17.21 -42.78 2.61
N SER A 118 18.39 -42.35 3.02
CA SER A 118 19.63 -42.33 2.24
C SER A 118 19.69 -43.35 1.09
N LEU A 119 19.99 -42.87 -0.11
CA LEU A 119 20.42 -43.72 -1.24
C LEU A 119 21.86 -43.30 -1.64
N PRO A 120 22.78 -44.26 -1.85
CA PRO A 120 24.20 -44.03 -1.66
C PRO A 120 24.93 -43.56 -2.92
N GLU A 121 26.03 -42.85 -2.69
CA GLU A 121 27.13 -42.62 -3.63
C GLU A 121 27.77 -43.97 -4.04
N ALA A 122 27.84 -44.25 -5.35
CA ALA A 122 28.96 -44.89 -6.05
C ALA A 122 28.54 -45.52 -7.40
N ARG A 123 28.96 -44.91 -8.53
CA ARG A 123 29.86 -45.52 -9.53
C ARG A 123 30.16 -44.53 -10.65
#